data_AF-A0A9P7V7D5-F1
#
_entry.id   AF-A0A9P7V7D5-F1
#
_cell.length_a   1.000
_cell.length_b   1.000
_cell.length_c   1.000
_cell.angle_alpha   90.00
_cell.angle_beta   90.00
_cell.angle_gamma   90.00
#
_symmetry.space_group_name_H-M   'P 1'
#
loop_
_entity.id
_entity.type
_entity.pdbx_description
1 polymer ?
#
loop_
_entity_poly.entity_id
_entity_poly.type
_entity_poly.pdbx_seq_one_letter_code
_entity_poly.pdbx_strand_id
1 'polypeptide(L)' 'MYTMANPQRIIDLQKRYQKSGEVLWLRGAKSKLLVYPFYGLFAVATAVPLFYAGRAAFGIKARD' A
#
# COMPACT_ATOMS: atom_id res chain seq x y z
N MET A 1 -25.57 -12.41 18.84
CA MET A 1 -25.64 -10.95 19.06
C MET A 1 -24.78 -10.29 18.00
N TYR A 2 -25.37 -9.80 16.90
CA TYR A 2 -24.64 -9.05 15.88
C TYR A 2 -24.18 -7.73 16.50
N THR A 3 -22.87 -7.46 16.50
CA THR A 3 -22.37 -6.14 16.92
C THR A 3 -22.81 -5.13 15.85
N MET A 4 -23.90 -4.40 16.11
CA MET A 4 -24.24 -3.26 15.27
C MET A 4 -23.05 -2.31 15.30
N ALA A 5 -22.53 -1.96 14.12
CA ALA A 5 -21.46 -0.99 14.00
C ALA A 5 -21.86 0.28 14.75
N ASN A 6 -21.01 0.78 15.65
CA ASN A 6 -21.29 2.00 16.39
C ASN A 6 -21.53 3.15 15.39
N PRO A 7 -22.76 3.70 15.28
CA PRO A 7 -23.10 4.69 14.26
C PRO A 7 -22.29 5.99 14.43
N GLN A 8 -21.86 6.30 15.66
CA GLN A 8 -20.99 7.44 15.92
C GLN A 8 -19.64 7.32 15.19
N ARG A 9 -19.10 6.10 15.12
CA ARG A 9 -17.84 5.81 14.42
C ARG A 9 -17.97 6.11 12.93
N ILE A 10 -19.14 5.87 12.32
CA ILE A 10 -19.38 6.15 10.90
C ILE A 10 -19.32 7.66 10.66
N ILE A 11 -20.02 8.45 11.49
CA ILE A 11 -20.03 9.91 11.39
C ILE A 11 -18.63 10.49 11.58
N ASP A 12 -17.86 9.97 12.54
CA ASP A 12 -16.49 10.43 12.80
C ASP A 12 -15.55 10.13 11.63
N LEU A 13 -15.72 8.96 10.99
CA LEU A 13 -15.00 8.60 9.78
C LEU A 13 -15.40 9.50 8.61
N GLN A 14 -16.69 9.78 8.40
CA GLN A 14 -17.16 10.69 7.37
C GLN A 14 -16.53 12.08 7.54
N LYS A 15 -16.57 12.65 8.75
CA LYS A 15 -15.94 13.94 9.06
C LYS A 15 -14.44 13.93 8.76
N ARG A 16 -13.72 12.88 9.17
CA ARG A 16 -12.28 12.74 8.91
C ARG A 16 -11.97 12.67 7.41
N TYR A 17 -12.70 11.82 6.68
CA TYR A 17 -12.45 11.56 5.27
C TYR A 17 -12.90 12.72 4.36
N GLN A 18 -13.93 13.46 4.75
CA GLN A 18 -14.40 14.63 3.99
C GLN A 18 -13.58 15.89 4.27
N LYS A 19 -13.01 16.04 5.48
CA LYS A 19 -12.17 17.19 5.84
C LYS A 19 -10.74 17.12 5.27
N SER A 20 -10.20 15.91 5.08
CA SER A 20 -8.79 15.75 4.68
C SER A 20 -8.55 16.11 3.21
N GLY A 21 -7.50 16.90 2.96
CA GLY A 21 -6.96 17.17 1.62
C GLY A 21 -6.07 16.05 1.06
N GLU A 22 -5.79 15.00 1.84
CA GLU A 22 -4.99 13.86 1.37
C GLU A 22 -5.77 13.03 0.34
N VAL A 23 -5.06 12.20 -0.41
CA VAL A 23 -5.68 11.18 -1.28
C VAL A 23 -6.38 10.11 -0.45
N LEU A 24 -7.46 9.53 -0.99
CA LEU A 24 -8.39 8.66 -0.26
C LEU A 24 -7.70 7.55 0.54
N TRP A 25 -6.74 6.85 -0.08
CA TRP A 25 -6.03 5.73 0.55
C TRP A 25 -5.05 6.15 1.66
N LEU A 26 -4.80 7.45 1.84
CA LEU A 26 -4.01 7.99 2.95
C LEU A 26 -4.86 8.63 4.06
N ARG A 27 -6.17 8.84 3.87
CA ARG A 27 -7.03 9.56 4.84
C ARG A 27 -7.28 8.80 6.16
N GLY A 28 -6.99 7.50 6.20
CA GLY A 28 -7.14 6.70 7.41
C GLY A 28 -6.11 7.03 8.49
N ALA A 29 -6.47 6.93 9.77
CA ALA A 29 -5.52 7.23 10.86
C ALA A 29 -4.26 6.33 10.86
N LYS A 30 -4.38 5.09 10.37
CA LYS A 30 -3.29 4.10 10.28
C LYS A 30 -2.90 3.78 8.83
N SER A 31 -3.44 4.50 7.86
CA SER A 31 -3.21 4.24 6.42
C SER A 31 -1.73 4.32 6.06
N LYS A 32 -1.02 5.36 6.52
CA LYS A 32 0.39 5.62 6.20
C LYS A 32 1.31 4.49 6.65
N LEU A 33 1.01 3.90 7.82
CA LEU A 33 1.73 2.75 8.36
C LEU A 33 1.55 1.47 7.52
N LEU A 34 0.50 1.39 6.71
CA LEU A 34 0.28 0.26 5.79
C LEU A 34 0.80 0.58 4.38
N VAL A 35 0.50 1.77 3.87
CA VAL A 35 0.76 2.18 2.50
C VAL A 35 2.26 2.38 2.23
N TYR A 36 3.02 2.98 3.14
CA TYR A 36 4.44 3.24 2.89
C TYR A 36 5.28 1.95 2.87
N PRO A 37 5.12 1.00 3.81
CA PRO A 37 5.80 -0.29 3.69
C PRO A 37 5.35 -1.07 2.45
N PHE A 38 4.07 -1.01 2.07
CA PHE A 38 3.58 -1.62 0.84
C PHE A 38 4.33 -1.11 -0.39
N TYR A 39 4.48 0.21 -0.56
CA TYR A 39 5.23 0.75 -1.69
C TYR A 39 6.72 0.37 -1.67
N GLY A 40 7.33 0.26 -0.49
CA GLY A 40 8.69 -0.25 -0.36
C GLY A 40 8.82 -1.68 -0.87
N LEU A 41 7.93 -2.57 -0.44
CA LEU A 41 7.90 -3.97 -0.91
C LEU A 41 7.58 -4.07 -2.40
N PHE A 42 6.60 -3.30 -2.89
CA PHE A 42 6.22 -3.28 -4.29
C PHE A 42 7.38 -2.85 -5.21
N ALA A 43 8.14 -1.83 -4.80
CA ALA A 43 9.30 -1.36 -5.54
C ALA A 43 10.36 -2.47 -5.68
N VAL A 44 10.69 -3.17 -4.58
CA VAL A 44 11.65 -4.28 -4.61
C VAL A 44 11.13 -5.44 -5.46
N ALA A 45 9.87 -5.83 -5.23
CA ALA A 45 9.22 -6.92 -5.96
C ALA A 45 9.12 -6.66 -7.47
N THR A 46 9.11 -5.40 -7.89
CA THR A 46 9.09 -5.02 -9.31
C THR A 46 10.50 -4.88 -9.88
N ALA A 47 11.41 -4.19 -9.18
CA ALA A 47 12.74 -3.88 -9.67
C ALA A 47 13.63 -5.13 -9.80
N VAL A 48 13.56 -6.06 -8.84
CA VAL A 48 14.40 -7.26 -8.84
C VAL A 48 14.14 -8.16 -10.05
N PRO A 49 12.88 -8.54 -10.37
CA PRO A 49 12.60 -9.31 -11.58
C PRO A 49 13.01 -8.58 -12.86
N LEU A 50 12.78 -7.27 -12.96
CA LEU A 50 13.17 -6.49 -14.14
C LEU A 50 14.69 -6.45 -14.34
N PHE A 51 15.45 -6.32 -13.25
CA PHE A 51 16.91 -6.41 -13.29
C PHE A 51 17.38 -7.78 -13.82
N TYR A 52 16.82 -8.87 -13.29
CA TYR A 52 17.18 -10.22 -13.76
C TYR A 52 16.65 -10.54 -15.15
N ALA A 53 15.51 -9.99 -15.56
CA ALA A 53 15.01 -10.09 -16.92
C ALA A 53 15.97 -9.41 -17.91
N GLY A 54 16.51 -8.24 -17.57
CA GLY A 54 17.56 -7.58 -18.34
C GLY A 54 18.81 -8.46 -18.47
N ARG A 55 19.29 -9.03 -17.36
CA ARG A 55 20.42 -9.97 -17.39
C ARG A 55 20.14 -11.19 -18.26
N ALA A 56 18.94 -11.75 -18.20
CA ALA A 56 18.51 -12.88 -19.02
C ALA A 56 18.49 -12.52 -20.52
N ALA A 57 18.04 -11.32 -20.88
CA ALA A 57 18.07 -10.84 -22.26
C ALA A 57 19.50 -10.75 -22.84
N PHE A 58 20.50 -10.48 -22.00
CA PHE A 58 21.93 -10.51 -22.38
C PHE A 58 22.61 -11.87 -22.16
N GLY A 59 21.87 -12.93 -21.84
CA GLY A 59 22.41 -14.27 -21.62
C GLY A 59 23.23 -14.44 -20.32
N ILE A 60 23.18 -13.47 -19.42
CA ILE A 60 23.96 -13.47 -18.17
C ILE A 60 23.21 -14.28 -17.10
N LYS A 61 23.70 -15.48 -16.79
CA LYS A 61 23.11 -16.39 -15.80
C LYS A 61 23.46 -15.99 -14.36
N ALA A 62 22.70 -16.54 -13.41
CA ALA A 62 23.11 -16.58 -12.01
C ALA A 62 24.39 -17.42 -11.89
N ARG A 63 25.23 -17.10 -10.89
CA ARG A 63 26.38 -17.93 -10.54
C ARG A 63 25.90 -18.96 -9.52
N ASP A 64 26.39 -20.19 -9.67
CA ASP A 64 26.15 -21.30 -8.75
C ASP A 64 26.91 -21.10 -7.43
#